data_AF-A0A962PSR2-F1
#
_entry.id   AF-A0A962PSR2-F1
#
_cell.length_a   1.000
_cell.length_b   1.000
_cell.length_c   1.000
_cell.angle_alpha   90.00
_cell.angle_beta   90.00
_cell.angle_gamma   90.00
#
_symmetry.space_group_name_H-M   'P 1'
#
loop_
_entity.id
_entity.type
_entity.pdbx_description
1 polymer ?
#
loop_
_entity_poly.entity_id
_entity_poly.type
_entity_poly.pdbx_seq_one_letter_code
_entity_poly.pdbx_strand_id
1 'polypeptide(L)'
;MTKVYVSMGFFPAEYFEDTVRYIAGVQEQSGAIPWEAGACLDPWDHVEAAMGLTVGGMLDEARQAYYWLRDNQLPNGSWLAAYKNGEVEDGTRAESNFVAYVATGVWHYYLVTKDT
;
A
#
# COMPACT_ATOMS: atom_id res chain seq x y z
N MET A 1 -11.55 -1.75 -26.56
CA MET A 1 -10.30 -1.91 -25.81
C MET A 1 -9.24 -1.04 -26.45
N THR A 2 -8.84 0.05 -25.78
CA THR A 2 -7.63 0.79 -26.11
C THR A 2 -6.44 -0.12 -25.84
N LYS A 3 -5.65 -0.44 -26.87
CA LYS A 3 -4.42 -1.21 -26.71
C LYS A 3 -3.34 -0.25 -26.21
N VAL A 4 -2.87 -0.47 -24.98
CA VAL A 4 -1.67 0.21 -24.47
C VAL A 4 -0.47 -0.50 -25.08
N TYR A 5 0.33 0.21 -25.86
CA TYR A 5 1.61 -0.28 -26.35
C TYR A 5 2.70 0.32 -25.46
N VAL A 6 3.44 -0.54 -24.75
CA VAL A 6 4.56 -0.15 -23.89
C VAL A 6 5.89 -0.47 -24.56
N SER A 7 6.85 0.44 -24.42
CA SER A 7 8.25 0.26 -24.82
C SER A 7 9.16 0.33 -23.59
N MET A 8 10.39 -0.17 -23.70
CA MET A 8 11.36 -0.09 -22.60
C MET A 8 11.57 1.37 -22.16
N GLY A 9 11.44 1.61 -20.86
CA GLY A 9 11.58 2.95 -20.26
C GLY A 9 10.35 3.85 -20.39
N PHE A 10 9.28 3.40 -21.07
CA PHE A 10 8.02 4.14 -21.12
C PHE A 10 7.06 3.67 -20.02
N PHE A 11 6.61 4.62 -19.20
CA PHE A 11 5.55 4.42 -18.22
C PHE A 11 4.29 5.19 -18.68
N PRO A 12 3.16 4.52 -18.97
CA PRO A 12 1.94 5.17 -19.44
C PRO A 12 1.16 5.79 -18.26
N ALA A 13 1.67 6.90 -17.72
CA ALA A 13 1.11 7.54 -16.52
C ALA A 13 -0.39 7.84 -16.63
N GLU A 14 -0.84 8.40 -17.76
CA GLU A 14 -2.25 8.72 -18.03
C GLU A 14 -3.16 7.49 -18.00
N TYR A 15 -2.64 6.31 -18.38
CA TYR A 15 -3.43 5.07 -18.37
C TYR A 15 -3.71 4.57 -16.95
N PHE A 16 -2.78 4.84 -16.01
CA PHE A 16 -2.90 4.42 -14.62
C PHE A 16 -3.47 5.50 -13.69
N GLU A 17 -3.71 6.71 -14.20
CA GLU A 17 -4.14 7.85 -13.38
C GLU A 17 -5.42 7.55 -12.59
N ASP A 18 -6.43 6.96 -13.23
CA ASP A 18 -7.69 6.63 -12.56
C ASP A 18 -7.51 5.54 -11.49
N THR A 19 -6.61 4.57 -11.72
CA THR A 19 -6.28 3.54 -10.73
C THR A 19 -5.58 4.14 -9.52
N VAL A 20 -4.59 5.01 -9.75
CA VAL A 20 -3.84 5.67 -8.68
C VAL A 20 -4.78 6.56 -7.85
N ARG A 21 -5.63 7.35 -8.51
CA ARG A 21 -6.65 8.18 -7.85
C ARG A 21 -7.65 7.35 -7.05
N TYR A 22 -8.04 6.17 -7.55
CA TYR A 22 -8.91 5.27 -6.81
C TYR A 22 -8.25 4.79 -5.51
N ILE A 23 -6.99 4.34 -5.56
CA ILE A 23 -6.25 3.89 -4.37
C ILE A 23 -6.19 5.02 -3.34
N ALA A 24 -5.84 6.24 -3.76
CA ALA A 24 -5.79 7.39 -2.86
C ALA A 24 -7.16 7.79 -2.32
N GLY A 25 -8.22 7.64 -3.12
CA GLY A 25 -9.60 7.90 -2.69
C GLY A 25 -10.15 6.90 -1.67
N VAL A 26 -9.60 5.68 -1.62
CA VAL A 26 -9.95 4.65 -0.64
C VAL A 26 -9.12 4.79 0.65
N GLN A 27 -7.95 5.44 0.59
CA GLN A 27 -7.10 5.63 1.76
C GLN A 27 -7.82 6.41 2.86
N GLU A 28 -7.82 5.85 4.06
CA GLU A 28 -8.36 6.47 5.27
C GLU A 28 -7.40 7.53 5.82
N GLN A 29 -7.92 8.43 6.64
CA GLN A 29 -7.14 9.50 7.29
C GLN A 29 -5.99 8.98 8.18
N SER A 30 -6.08 7.73 8.63
CA SER A 30 -5.06 7.02 9.41
C SER A 30 -3.87 6.57 8.56
N GLY A 31 -3.97 6.61 7.23
CA GLY A 31 -3.04 5.99 6.28
C GLY A 31 -3.42 4.55 5.89
N ALA A 32 -4.43 3.95 6.53
CA ALA A 32 -4.97 2.65 6.14
C ALA A 32 -5.48 2.68 4.69
N ILE A 33 -5.22 1.64 3.91
CA ILE A 33 -5.73 1.45 2.55
C ILE A 33 -6.50 0.13 2.52
N PRO A 34 -7.82 0.18 2.76
CA PRO A 34 -8.75 -0.92 2.52
C PRO A 34 -8.70 -1.45 1.08
N TRP A 35 -9.16 -2.70 0.87
CA TRP A 35 -9.35 -3.25 -0.47
C TRP A 35 -10.32 -2.41 -1.31
N GLU A 36 -11.33 -1.85 -0.65
CA GLU A 36 -12.31 -0.90 -1.18
C GLU A 36 -12.88 -0.07 -0.01
N ALA A 37 -13.56 1.04 -0.31
CA ALA A 37 -14.10 1.92 0.71
C ALA A 37 -15.00 1.17 1.72
N GLY A 38 -14.60 1.16 3.00
CA GLY A 38 -15.32 0.50 4.09
C GLY A 38 -15.14 -1.02 4.20
N ALA A 39 -14.27 -1.62 3.38
CA ALA A 39 -13.86 -3.01 3.52
C ALA A 39 -12.71 -3.18 4.54
N CYS A 40 -12.26 -4.42 4.73
CA CYS A 40 -11.03 -4.67 5.46
C CYS A 40 -9.80 -4.45 4.58
N LEU A 41 -8.64 -4.45 5.23
CA LEU A 41 -7.33 -4.58 4.60
C LEU A 41 -6.57 -5.73 5.25
N ASP A 42 -5.64 -6.29 4.50
CA ASP A 42 -4.52 -7.06 5.04
C ASP A 42 -3.19 -6.32 4.76
N PRO A 43 -2.12 -6.60 5.52
CA PRO A 43 -0.85 -5.91 5.38
C PRO A 43 -0.16 -6.10 4.02
N TRP A 44 -0.44 -7.19 3.30
CA TRP A 44 0.18 -7.44 2.00
C TRP A 44 -0.41 -6.51 0.94
N ASP A 45 -1.73 -6.54 0.77
CA ASP A 45 -2.44 -5.70 -0.19
C ASP A 45 -2.22 -4.22 0.13
N HIS A 46 -2.15 -3.87 1.41
CA HIS A 46 -1.82 -2.52 1.87
C HIS A 46 -0.46 -2.03 1.37
N VAL A 47 0.57 -2.88 1.44
CA VAL A 47 1.91 -2.57 0.91
C VAL A 47 1.88 -2.43 -0.62
N GLU A 48 1.15 -3.29 -1.33
CA GLU A 48 1.02 -3.19 -2.80
C GLU A 48 0.32 -1.88 -3.21
N ALA A 49 -0.71 -1.48 -2.48
CA ALA A 49 -1.38 -0.22 -2.71
C ALA A 49 -0.46 0.98 -2.46
N ALA A 50 0.35 0.94 -1.40
CA ALA A 50 1.38 1.97 -1.14
C ALA A 50 2.43 2.03 -2.26
N MET A 51 2.83 0.89 -2.81
CA MET A 51 3.72 0.84 -3.98
C MET A 51 3.04 1.40 -5.23
N GLY A 52 1.75 1.13 -5.44
CA GLY A 52 0.95 1.71 -6.51
C GLY A 52 0.86 3.24 -6.43
N LEU A 53 0.60 3.79 -5.24
CA LEU A 53 0.64 5.23 -4.97
C LEU A 53 2.02 5.83 -5.28
N THR A 54 3.09 5.14 -4.89
CA THR A 54 4.47 5.56 -5.17
C THR A 54 4.73 5.64 -6.68
N VAL A 55 4.37 4.61 -7.43
CA VAL A 55 4.49 4.59 -8.91
C VAL A 55 3.65 5.70 -9.55
N GLY A 56 2.48 5.98 -8.98
CA GLY A 56 1.59 7.07 -9.40
C GLY A 56 2.02 8.48 -8.99
N GLY A 57 3.12 8.63 -8.24
CA GLY A 57 3.61 9.93 -7.75
C GLY A 57 2.88 10.50 -6.53
N MET A 58 1.99 9.73 -5.90
CA MET A 58 1.26 10.11 -4.67
C MET A 58 2.11 9.77 -3.43
N LEU A 59 3.21 10.50 -3.27
CA LEU A 59 4.27 10.15 -2.33
C LEU A 59 3.91 10.39 -0.86
N ASP A 60 3.04 11.36 -0.58
CA ASP A 60 2.61 11.64 0.79
C ASP A 60 1.60 10.58 1.26
N GLU A 61 0.66 10.21 0.40
CA GLU A 61 -0.29 9.11 0.61
C GLU A 61 0.45 7.79 0.83
N ALA A 62 1.43 7.47 -0.02
CA ALA A 62 2.27 6.29 0.14
C ALA A 62 3.04 6.31 1.48
N ARG A 63 3.58 7.47 1.89
CA ARG A 63 4.28 7.62 3.18
C ARG A 63 3.34 7.37 4.36
N GLN A 64 2.12 7.91 4.31
CA GLN A 64 1.12 7.68 5.37
C GLN A 64 0.76 6.20 5.48
N ALA A 65 0.70 5.47 4.36
CA ALA A 65 0.49 4.03 4.38
C ALA A 65 1.60 3.29 5.14
N TYR A 66 2.88 3.60 4.88
CA TYR A 66 3.97 2.98 5.63
C TYR A 66 3.98 3.38 7.12
N TYR A 67 3.52 4.59 7.46
CA TYR A 67 3.34 4.98 8.86
C TYR A 67 2.21 4.22 9.54
N TRP A 68 1.11 3.95 8.84
CA TRP A 68 0.06 3.08 9.35
C TRP A 68 0.61 1.69 9.71
N LEU A 69 1.44 1.09 8.85
CA LEU A 69 2.09 -0.19 9.13
C LEU A 69 2.99 -0.11 10.36
N ARG A 70 3.84 0.93 10.47
CA ARG A 70 4.68 1.17 11.66
C ARG A 70 3.84 1.24 12.94
N ASP A 71 2.75 1.99 12.91
CA ASP A 71 1.94 2.28 14.10
C ASP A 71 1.07 1.09 14.52
N ASN A 72 0.78 0.16 13.60
CA ASN A 72 0.03 -1.07 13.85
C ASN A 72 0.90 -2.33 13.96
N GLN A 73 2.23 -2.18 13.98
CA GLN A 73 3.15 -3.30 14.15
C GLN A 73 3.06 -3.85 15.58
N LEU A 74 2.88 -5.15 15.71
CA LEU A 74 2.88 -5.82 17.02
C LEU A 74 4.29 -5.82 17.64
N PRO A 75 4.43 -5.99 18.97
CA PRO A 75 5.74 -6.02 19.64
C PRO A 75 6.71 -7.10 19.13
N ASN A 76 6.20 -8.16 18.51
CA ASN A 76 7.00 -9.22 17.89
C ASN A 76 7.40 -8.92 16.43
N GLY A 77 7.09 -7.73 15.91
CA GLY A 77 7.38 -7.29 14.56
C GLY A 77 6.35 -7.71 13.50
N SER A 78 5.29 -8.42 13.87
CA SER A 78 4.29 -8.93 12.92
C SER A 78 3.04 -8.04 12.81
N TRP A 79 2.18 -8.39 11.85
CA TRP A 79 0.83 -7.85 11.70
C TRP A 79 -0.15 -9.02 11.64
N LEU A 80 -1.39 -8.77 12.07
CA LEU A 80 -2.47 -9.74 12.05
C LEU A 80 -3.10 -9.84 10.65
N ALA A 81 -3.98 -10.83 10.48
CA ALA A 81 -4.48 -11.20 9.17
C ALA A 81 -5.36 -10.15 8.49
N ALA A 82 -6.20 -9.44 9.26
CA ALA A 82 -7.05 -8.40 8.70
C ALA A 82 -7.42 -7.33 9.72
N TYR A 83 -7.59 -6.11 9.22
CA TYR A 83 -8.00 -4.93 9.97
C TYR A 83 -9.16 -4.23 9.27
N LYS A 84 -10.04 -3.62 10.04
CA LYS A 84 -11.18 -2.85 9.52
C LYS A 84 -11.54 -1.71 10.46
N ASN A 85 -11.71 -0.50 9.94
CA ASN A 85 -12.06 0.69 10.72
C ASN A 85 -11.12 0.93 11.93
N GLY A 86 -9.82 0.65 11.77
CA GLY A 86 -8.82 0.78 12.83
C GLY A 86 -8.80 -0.33 13.88
N GLU A 87 -9.64 -1.36 13.74
CA GLU A 87 -9.72 -2.49 14.66
C GLU A 87 -9.26 -3.79 13.99
N VAL A 88 -8.91 -4.80 14.80
CA VAL A 88 -8.57 -6.13 14.31
C VAL A 88 -9.86 -6.86 13.90
N GLU A 89 -9.97 -7.19 12.61
CA GLU A 89 -11.09 -7.97 12.07
C GLU A 89 -10.80 -9.48 12.16
N ASP A 90 -9.56 -9.88 11.84
CA ASP A 90 -9.09 -11.26 11.97
C ASP A 90 -7.73 -11.32 12.68
N GLY A 91 -7.77 -11.67 13.96
CA GLY A 91 -6.59 -11.84 14.82
C GLY A 91 -6.15 -13.30 14.99
N THR A 92 -6.68 -14.23 14.20
CA THR A 92 -6.43 -15.68 14.40
C THR A 92 -5.01 -16.10 14.02
N ARG A 93 -4.36 -15.33 13.15
CA ARG A 93 -3.03 -15.62 12.63
C ARG A 93 -2.28 -14.34 12.28
N ALA A 94 -0.96 -14.48 12.20
CA ALA A 94 -0.07 -13.56 11.50
C ALA A 94 0.61 -14.38 10.40
N GLU A 95 0.64 -13.86 9.17
CA GLU A 95 1.28 -14.55 8.05
C GLU A 95 2.71 -14.06 7.86
N SER A 96 3.64 -14.97 7.58
CA SER A 96 5.07 -14.64 7.52
C SER A 96 5.42 -13.74 6.33
N ASN A 97 4.67 -13.83 5.23
CA ASN A 97 4.80 -12.93 4.08
C ASN A 97 4.51 -11.48 4.47
N PHE A 98 3.53 -11.20 5.34
CA PHE A 98 3.22 -9.85 5.79
C PHE A 98 4.40 -9.20 6.50
N VAL A 99 5.10 -9.97 7.32
CA VAL A 99 6.26 -9.51 8.11
C VAL A 99 7.42 -9.11 7.20
N ALA A 100 7.68 -9.88 6.15
CA ALA A 100 8.81 -9.63 5.26
C ALA A 100 8.51 -8.54 4.21
N TYR A 101 7.27 -8.46 3.74
CA TYR A 101 6.96 -7.70 2.52
C TYR A 101 6.98 -6.18 2.72
N VAL A 102 6.72 -5.69 3.93
CA VAL A 102 6.87 -4.27 4.25
C VAL A 102 8.28 -3.75 3.94
N ALA A 103 9.32 -4.56 4.13
CA ALA A 103 10.70 -4.18 3.81
C ALA A 103 10.88 -3.98 2.29
N THR A 104 10.23 -4.82 1.47
CA THR A 104 10.19 -4.66 0.01
C THR A 104 9.50 -3.36 -0.38
N GLY A 105 8.35 -3.05 0.23
CA GLY A 105 7.60 -1.81 -0.02
C GLY A 105 8.41 -0.56 0.32
N VAL A 106 8.98 -0.50 1.53
CA VAL A 106 9.80 0.65 1.98
C VAL A 106 11.06 0.79 1.13
N TRP A 107 11.71 -0.32 0.76
CA TRP A 107 12.87 -0.28 -0.14
C TRP A 107 12.50 0.20 -1.54
N HIS A 108 11.35 -0.23 -2.06
CA HIS A 108 10.80 0.27 -3.32
C HIS A 108 10.56 1.79 -3.25
N TYR A 109 9.91 2.27 -2.19
CA TYR A 109 9.70 3.70 -1.97
C TYR A 109 11.02 4.47 -2.00
N TYR A 110 12.01 4.05 -1.20
CA TYR A 110 13.33 4.64 -1.18
C TYR A 110 14.00 4.64 -2.56
N LEU A 111 13.91 3.54 -3.31
CA LEU A 111 14.55 3.46 -4.62
C LEU A 111 13.97 4.46 -5.62
N VAL A 112 12.65 4.71 -5.55
CA VAL A 112 11.94 5.68 -6.39
C VAL A 112 12.22 7.12 -5.94
N THR A 113 12.16 7.41 -4.64
CA THR A 113 12.18 8.79 -4.12
C THR A 113 13.56 9.29 -3.70
N LYS A 114 14.47 8.38 -3.30
CA LYS A 114 15.75 8.68 -2.66
C LYS A 114 15.62 9.51 -1.36
N ASP A 115 14.46 9.46 -0.71
CA ASP A 115 14.15 10.14 0.55
C ASP A 115 14.88 9.44 1.72
N THR A 116 15.73 10.16 2.48
CA THR A 116 16.61 9.63 3.54
C THR A 116 16.32 10.22 4.91
#